data_AF-A0A813BTI5-F1
#
_entry.id   AF-A0A813BTI5-F1
#
_cell.length_a   1.000
_cell.length_b   1.000
_cell.length_c   1.000
_cell.angle_alpha   90.00
_cell.angle_beta   90.00
_cell.angle_gamma   90.00
#
_symmetry.space_group_name_H-M   'P 1'
#
loop_
_entity.id
_entity.type
_entity.pdbx_description
1 polymer ?
#
loop_
_entity_poly.entity_id
_entity_poly.type
_entity_poly.pdbx_seq_one_letter_code
_entity_poly.pdbx_strand_id
1 'polypeptide(L)'
;GAGNRRAILDRGRLQEAIARIMLRASTPERARSEILELLKGALAEGREEIRRRFEAGAAGRTVAALLAWQTDQMLRLIYDHVAEVVESILYLLWDLGFKVGHATRSVDDCLRQARQDATIATNLLDSRYLWGDQALFLEFKTRYAAEVQAGNGAWFAEAKLAERDRRHQRYGQGSRYTLEPNVKESKGGLRDLHTLFWLGKFIYQVDEADKLVAKGVFTKAEARTFDKALDFHWTLRCWLHYLTGRGEDVGDLTRIFCAQIEVGGFKLEGDRLSVKGPEHFAAKPVDLLRIFQVAQAHDLDIHPDALRWVSQSLKLVDKKLRADGRANQVFLEILTGKRDPETALRRMNEAGLLGRFLPDFGRAVSLMQFNMYHHYTVDEHTLFAIGVLHAIEQGRLQEEAPIASTVVHKVLNRRVLYLA
;
A
#
# COMPACT_ATOMS: atom_id res chain seq x y z
N GLY A 1 -7.51 -14.85 -11.06
CA GLY A 1 -6.08 -15.15 -10.93
C GLY A 1 -5.81 -16.23 -9.90
N ALA A 2 -6.38 -17.44 -10.07
CA ALA A 2 -6.15 -18.59 -9.20
C ALA A 2 -4.95 -19.43 -9.70
N GLY A 3 -3.83 -18.76 -10.00
CA GLY A 3 -2.63 -19.39 -10.54
C GLY A 3 -2.07 -20.46 -9.59
N ASN A 4 -1.62 -21.57 -10.17
CA ASN A 4 -0.94 -22.72 -9.56
C ASN A 4 -0.75 -22.66 -8.02
N ARG A 5 -1.68 -23.26 -7.27
CA ARG A 5 -1.60 -23.36 -5.79
C ARG A 5 -0.43 -24.24 -5.33
N ARG A 6 0.07 -25.17 -6.17
CA ARG A 6 1.23 -26.00 -5.85
C ARG A 6 2.51 -25.17 -5.72
N ALA A 7 2.59 -24.03 -6.39
CA ALA A 7 3.72 -23.10 -6.22
C ALA A 7 3.73 -22.43 -4.84
N ILE A 8 2.60 -22.37 -4.14
CA ILE A 8 2.52 -21.88 -2.75
C ILE A 8 2.81 -23.01 -1.79
N LEU A 9 2.17 -24.17 -2.00
CA LEU A 9 2.37 -25.33 -1.14
C LEU A 9 2.03 -26.62 -1.87
N ASP A 10 3.00 -27.52 -1.99
CA ASP A 10 2.81 -28.86 -2.53
C ASP A 10 2.64 -29.88 -1.39
N ARG A 11 1.39 -30.21 -1.08
CA ARG A 11 1.05 -31.14 0.00
C ARG A 11 1.61 -32.54 -0.26
N GLY A 12 1.57 -33.03 -1.50
CA GLY A 12 2.04 -34.39 -1.82
C GLY A 12 3.53 -34.53 -1.60
N ARG A 13 4.31 -33.55 -2.09
CA ARG A 13 5.76 -33.49 -1.85
C ARG A 13 6.10 -33.44 -0.36
N LEU A 14 5.34 -32.68 0.43
CA LEU A 14 5.54 -32.60 1.88
C LEU A 14 5.19 -33.90 2.59
N GLN A 15 4.11 -34.59 2.22
CA GLN A 15 3.75 -35.89 2.79
C GLN A 15 4.87 -36.92 2.54
N GLU A 16 5.40 -37.00 1.32
CA GLU A 16 6.53 -37.89 1.01
C GLU A 16 7.81 -37.53 1.76
N ALA A 17 8.08 -36.24 1.96
CA ALA A 17 9.23 -35.79 2.74
C ALA A 17 9.09 -36.14 4.22
N ILE A 18 7.91 -35.94 4.80
CA ILE A 18 7.63 -36.29 6.19
C ILE A 18 7.71 -37.81 6.39
N ALA A 19 7.14 -38.61 5.49
CA ALA A 19 7.23 -40.07 5.56
C ALA A 19 8.69 -40.56 5.53
N ARG A 20 9.54 -39.96 4.68
CA ARG A 20 10.98 -40.26 4.65
C ARG A 20 11.70 -39.87 5.94
N ILE A 21 11.32 -38.76 6.57
CA ILE A 21 11.88 -38.35 7.87
C ILE A 21 11.47 -39.36 8.95
N MET A 22 10.21 -39.77 9.00
CA MET A 22 9.73 -40.76 9.97
C MET A 22 10.42 -42.11 9.83
N LEU A 23 10.73 -42.54 8.60
CA LEU A 23 11.43 -43.81 8.35
C LEU A 23 12.92 -43.78 8.71
N ARG A 24 13.58 -42.62 8.62
CA ARG A 24 15.03 -42.50 8.84
C ARG A 24 15.41 -42.05 10.25
N ALA A 25 14.51 -41.38 10.96
CA ALA A 25 14.82 -40.75 12.23
C ALA A 25 15.08 -41.82 13.30
N SER A 26 16.15 -41.63 14.06
CA SER A 26 16.55 -42.55 15.14
C SER A 26 15.64 -42.45 16.37
N THR A 27 15.01 -41.30 16.60
CA THR A 27 14.08 -41.08 17.71
C THR A 27 12.89 -40.20 17.30
N PRO A 28 11.74 -40.30 17.99
CA PRO A 28 10.58 -39.44 17.73
C PRO A 28 10.85 -37.94 17.86
N GLU A 29 11.70 -37.54 18.81
CA GLU A 29 12.07 -36.13 19.04
C GLU A 29 12.85 -35.56 17.87
N ARG A 30 13.77 -36.38 17.32
CA ARG A 30 14.55 -36.00 16.14
C ARG A 30 13.67 -35.90 14.89
N ALA A 31 12.74 -36.84 14.72
CA ALA A 31 11.74 -36.79 13.64
C ALA A 31 10.90 -35.50 13.74
N ARG A 32 10.40 -35.19 14.93
CA ARG A 32 9.60 -33.97 15.19
C ARG A 32 10.37 -32.70 14.85
N SER A 33 11.63 -32.59 15.28
CA SER A 33 12.47 -31.43 14.99
C SER A 33 12.70 -31.24 13.48
N GLU A 34 13.02 -32.30 12.76
CA GLU A 34 13.24 -32.25 11.31
C GLU A 34 11.96 -31.92 10.53
N ILE A 35 10.82 -32.46 10.96
CA ILE A 35 9.50 -32.13 10.37
C ILE A 35 9.14 -30.68 10.63
N LEU A 36 9.41 -30.17 11.84
CA LEU A 36 9.13 -28.77 12.18
C LEU A 36 9.92 -27.83 11.27
N GLU A 37 11.22 -28.09 11.06
CA GLU A 37 12.05 -27.27 10.16
C GLU A 37 11.58 -27.35 8.70
N LEU A 38 11.19 -28.54 8.23
CA LEU A 38 10.59 -28.72 6.91
C LEU A 38 9.31 -27.88 6.75
N LEU A 39 8.42 -27.91 7.73
CA LEU A 39 7.16 -27.17 7.70
C LEU A 39 7.37 -25.66 7.80
N LYS A 40 8.33 -25.19 8.62
CA LYS A 40 8.71 -23.76 8.68
C LYS A 40 9.24 -23.27 7.32
N GLY A 41 10.10 -24.05 6.67
CA GLY A 41 10.61 -23.73 5.34
C GLY A 41 9.49 -23.61 4.31
N ALA A 42 8.60 -24.60 4.25
CA ALA A 42 7.46 -24.59 3.34
C ALA A 42 6.49 -23.42 3.60
N LEU A 43 6.29 -23.05 4.86
CA LEU A 43 5.51 -21.87 5.24
C LEU A 43 6.14 -20.59 4.72
N ALA A 44 7.44 -20.41 4.93
CA ALA A 44 8.18 -19.23 4.49
C ALA A 44 8.15 -19.10 2.96
N GLU A 45 8.48 -20.17 2.24
CA GLU A 45 8.46 -20.20 0.76
C GLU A 45 7.08 -19.84 0.20
N GLY A 46 6.02 -20.42 0.74
CA GLY A 46 4.67 -20.12 0.27
C GLY A 46 4.21 -18.69 0.62
N ARG A 47 4.65 -18.12 1.76
CA ARG A 47 4.36 -16.72 2.09
C ARG A 47 5.07 -15.76 1.15
N GLU A 48 6.32 -16.05 0.78
CA GLU A 48 7.08 -15.28 -0.20
C GLU A 48 6.46 -15.38 -1.61
N GLU A 49 5.99 -16.55 -2.01
CA GLU A 49 5.21 -16.71 -3.24
C GLU A 49 3.95 -15.84 -3.24
N ILE A 50 3.19 -15.86 -2.14
CA ILE A 50 1.98 -15.04 -1.99
C ILE A 50 2.32 -13.55 -2.02
N ARG A 51 3.39 -13.13 -1.35
CA ARG A 51 3.88 -11.75 -1.38
C ARG A 51 4.24 -11.31 -2.80
N ARG A 52 4.98 -12.14 -3.54
CA ARG A 52 5.33 -11.82 -4.94
C ARG A 52 4.10 -11.61 -5.81
N ARG A 53 3.05 -12.42 -5.62
CA ARG A 53 1.77 -12.25 -6.34
C ARG A 53 1.08 -10.95 -5.95
N PHE A 54 1.13 -10.56 -4.67
CA PHE A 54 0.60 -9.29 -4.20
C PHE A 54 1.32 -8.10 -4.84
N GLU A 55 2.64 -8.11 -4.83
CA GLU A 55 3.49 -7.07 -5.45
C GLU A 55 3.27 -7.01 -6.98
N ALA A 56 2.89 -8.12 -7.61
CA ALA A 56 2.49 -8.19 -9.02
C ALA A 56 1.03 -7.74 -9.29
N GLY A 57 0.32 -7.22 -8.29
CA GLY A 57 -1.02 -6.64 -8.43
C GLY A 57 -2.18 -7.56 -8.06
N ALA A 58 -1.95 -8.66 -7.33
CA ALA A 58 -3.06 -9.45 -6.79
C ALA A 58 -3.84 -8.65 -5.74
N ALA A 59 -5.17 -8.78 -5.78
CA ALA A 59 -6.08 -8.12 -4.86
C ALA A 59 -5.85 -8.58 -3.40
N GLY A 60 -5.96 -7.67 -2.43
CA GLY A 60 -5.71 -7.97 -1.01
C GLY A 60 -6.59 -9.10 -0.46
N ARG A 61 -7.86 -9.18 -0.88
CA ARG A 61 -8.72 -10.33 -0.51
C ARG A 61 -8.18 -11.67 -1.01
N THR A 62 -7.56 -11.68 -2.19
CA THR A 62 -6.94 -12.89 -2.74
C THR A 62 -5.74 -13.31 -1.90
N VAL A 63 -4.92 -12.37 -1.47
CA VAL A 63 -3.78 -12.62 -0.56
C VAL A 63 -4.25 -13.23 0.76
N ALA A 64 -5.25 -12.63 1.39
CA ALA A 64 -5.83 -13.14 2.63
C ALA A 64 -6.36 -14.57 2.46
N ALA A 65 -7.07 -14.84 1.35
CA ALA A 65 -7.59 -16.17 1.04
C ALA A 65 -6.47 -17.20 0.79
N LEU A 66 -5.37 -16.82 0.14
CA LEU A 66 -4.22 -17.70 -0.09
C LEU A 66 -3.46 -18.03 1.19
N LEU A 67 -3.28 -17.05 2.09
CA LEU A 67 -2.68 -17.28 3.41
C LEU A 67 -3.54 -18.21 4.27
N ALA A 68 -4.86 -18.00 4.28
CA ALA A 68 -5.80 -18.90 4.94
C ALA A 68 -5.71 -20.31 4.34
N TRP A 69 -5.72 -20.41 3.01
CA TRP A 69 -5.59 -21.70 2.32
C TRP A 69 -4.29 -22.43 2.67
N GLN A 70 -3.15 -21.74 2.69
CA GLN A 70 -1.85 -22.31 3.06
C GLN A 70 -1.89 -22.85 4.50
N THR A 71 -2.46 -22.07 5.42
CA THR A 71 -2.64 -22.45 6.83
C THR A 71 -3.51 -23.72 6.96
N ASP A 72 -4.58 -23.83 6.17
CA ASP A 72 -5.42 -25.03 6.19
C ASP A 72 -4.69 -26.27 5.70
N GLN A 73 -3.84 -26.12 4.68
CA GLN A 73 -3.05 -27.26 4.20
C GLN A 73 -2.06 -27.71 5.25
N MET A 74 -1.46 -26.79 5.99
CA MET A 74 -0.57 -27.10 7.11
C MET A 74 -1.33 -27.82 8.22
N LEU A 75 -2.52 -27.33 8.60
CA LEU A 75 -3.36 -27.98 9.62
C LEU A 75 -3.72 -29.41 9.23
N ARG A 76 -4.11 -29.64 7.97
CA ARG A 76 -4.42 -30.99 7.45
C ARG A 76 -3.19 -31.89 7.47
N LEU A 77 -2.04 -31.38 7.02
CA LEU A 77 -0.78 -32.12 7.07
C LEU A 77 -0.43 -32.53 8.49
N ILE A 78 -0.52 -31.61 9.45
CA ILE A 78 -0.24 -31.90 10.85
C ILE A 78 -1.21 -32.94 11.39
N TYR A 79 -2.50 -32.78 11.10
CA TYR A 79 -3.53 -33.73 11.57
C TYR A 79 -3.29 -35.14 11.04
N ASP A 80 -2.96 -35.30 9.76
CA ASP A 80 -2.67 -36.62 9.16
C ASP A 80 -1.51 -37.36 9.86
N HIS A 81 -0.62 -36.62 10.52
CA HIS A 81 0.62 -37.17 11.11
C HIS A 81 0.60 -37.23 12.63
N VAL A 82 -0.25 -36.45 13.29
CA VAL A 82 -0.40 -36.40 14.74
C VAL A 82 -1.72 -37.08 15.09
N ALA A 83 -1.73 -38.41 15.04
CA ALA A 83 -2.95 -39.19 15.00
C ALA A 83 -3.70 -39.35 16.34
N GLU A 84 -3.13 -38.98 17.50
CA GLU A 84 -3.68 -39.47 18.77
C GLU A 84 -4.00 -38.43 19.86
N VAL A 85 -3.47 -37.21 19.82
CA VAL A 85 -3.71 -36.22 20.90
C VAL A 85 -3.84 -34.79 20.37
N VAL A 86 -4.97 -34.12 20.67
CA VAL A 86 -5.23 -32.71 20.32
C VAL A 86 -4.14 -31.79 20.86
N GLU A 87 -3.63 -32.06 22.06
CA GLU A 87 -2.58 -31.28 22.71
C GLU A 87 -1.27 -31.25 21.90
N SER A 88 -0.91 -32.37 21.27
CA SER A 88 0.30 -32.47 20.44
C SER A 88 0.21 -31.60 19.18
N ILE A 89 -0.99 -31.45 18.61
CA ILE A 89 -1.22 -30.56 17.46
C ILE A 89 -0.99 -29.10 17.87
N LEU A 90 -1.45 -28.70 19.05
CA LEU A 90 -1.35 -27.32 19.53
C LEU A 90 0.10 -26.88 19.71
N TYR A 91 0.91 -27.70 20.37
CA TYR A 91 2.34 -27.40 20.54
C TYR A 91 3.03 -27.23 19.19
N LEU A 92 2.75 -28.09 18.22
CA LEU A 92 3.34 -27.97 16.89
C LEU A 92 2.89 -26.68 16.16
N LEU A 93 1.62 -26.28 16.30
CA LEU A 93 1.12 -25.03 15.72
C LEU A 93 1.79 -23.79 16.35
N TRP A 94 2.01 -23.81 17.67
CA TRP A 94 2.75 -22.76 18.35
C TRP A 94 4.23 -22.73 17.95
N ASP A 95 4.87 -23.90 17.81
CA ASP A 95 6.24 -24.04 17.34
C ASP A 95 6.42 -23.51 15.89
N LEU A 96 5.36 -23.59 15.08
CA LEU A 96 5.27 -22.97 13.74
C LEU A 96 4.95 -21.47 13.77
N GLY A 97 4.73 -20.89 14.94
CA GLY A 97 4.44 -19.48 15.15
C GLY A 97 2.98 -19.07 14.92
N PHE A 98 2.05 -20.02 14.81
CA PHE A 98 0.63 -19.69 14.71
C PHE A 98 0.04 -19.28 16.06
N LYS A 99 -0.77 -18.22 16.05
CA LYS A 99 -1.53 -17.76 17.22
C LYS A 99 -2.92 -18.38 17.18
N VAL A 100 -3.04 -19.62 17.67
CA VAL A 100 -4.30 -20.38 17.67
C VAL A 100 -4.97 -20.40 19.04
N GLY A 101 -6.28 -20.14 19.06
CA GLY A 101 -7.16 -20.54 20.15
C GLY A 101 -7.83 -21.87 19.79
N HIS A 102 -8.08 -22.73 20.77
CA HIS A 102 -8.70 -24.03 20.55
C HIS A 102 -9.84 -24.28 21.55
N ALA A 103 -10.82 -25.07 21.13
CA ALA A 103 -11.89 -25.57 21.99
C ALA A 103 -12.43 -26.88 21.41
N THR A 104 -12.62 -27.89 22.27
CA THR A 104 -13.25 -29.17 21.93
C THR A 104 -14.63 -29.21 22.55
N ARG A 105 -15.68 -29.38 21.74
CA ARG A 105 -17.08 -29.31 22.18
C ARG A 105 -17.96 -30.26 21.38
N SER A 106 -19.02 -30.75 22.01
CA SER A 106 -20.12 -31.42 21.31
C SER A 106 -20.92 -30.41 20.47
N VAL A 107 -21.72 -30.90 19.52
CA VAL A 107 -22.65 -30.06 18.75
C VAL A 107 -23.64 -29.36 19.70
N ASP A 108 -24.18 -30.08 20.68
CA ASP A 108 -25.14 -29.53 21.64
C ASP A 108 -24.51 -28.41 22.50
N ASP A 109 -23.26 -28.57 22.94
CA ASP A 109 -22.55 -27.52 23.67
C ASP A 109 -22.29 -26.28 22.82
N CYS A 110 -21.94 -26.46 21.55
CA CYS A 110 -21.76 -25.36 20.61
C CYS A 110 -23.06 -24.55 20.47
N LEU A 111 -24.19 -25.23 20.27
CA LEU A 111 -25.50 -24.57 20.12
C LEU A 111 -25.94 -23.87 21.41
N ARG A 112 -25.79 -24.53 22.56
CA ARG A 112 -26.14 -23.97 23.87
C ARG A 112 -25.35 -22.69 24.16
N GLN A 113 -24.04 -22.70 23.93
CA GLN A 113 -23.19 -21.52 24.16
C GLN A 113 -23.46 -20.41 23.15
N ALA A 114 -23.72 -20.74 21.88
CA ALA A 114 -24.05 -19.76 20.84
C ALA A 114 -25.31 -18.95 21.18
N ARG A 115 -26.32 -19.55 21.82
CA ARG A 115 -27.54 -18.85 22.24
C ARG A 115 -27.30 -17.84 23.36
N GLN A 116 -26.23 -18.00 24.14
CA GLN A 116 -25.96 -17.19 25.32
C GLN A 116 -24.94 -16.08 25.03
N ASP A 117 -24.07 -16.26 24.04
CA ASP A 117 -22.99 -15.32 23.72
C ASP A 117 -22.89 -15.06 22.22
N ALA A 118 -23.15 -13.82 21.82
CA ALA A 118 -23.07 -13.37 20.43
C ALA A 118 -21.65 -13.48 19.83
N THR A 119 -20.60 -13.44 20.65
CA THR A 119 -19.21 -13.67 20.24
C THR A 119 -19.01 -15.10 19.77
N ILE A 120 -19.47 -16.07 20.59
CA ILE A 120 -19.44 -17.50 20.25
C ILE A 120 -20.33 -17.77 19.04
N ALA A 121 -21.53 -17.17 19.01
CA ALA A 121 -22.42 -17.27 17.85
C ALA A 121 -21.71 -16.82 16.57
N THR A 122 -21.00 -15.69 16.59
CA THR A 122 -20.28 -15.17 15.41
C THR A 122 -19.15 -16.09 14.96
N ASN A 123 -18.36 -16.61 15.90
CA ASN A 123 -17.29 -17.54 15.58
C ASN A 123 -17.82 -18.82 14.92
N LEU A 124 -18.96 -19.33 15.40
CA LEU A 124 -19.62 -20.51 14.84
C LEU A 124 -20.33 -20.23 13.51
N LEU A 125 -20.87 -19.01 13.34
CA LEU A 125 -21.46 -18.56 12.07
C LEU A 125 -20.44 -18.59 10.94
N ASP A 126 -19.19 -18.20 11.23
CA ASP A 126 -18.08 -18.15 10.27
C ASP A 126 -17.23 -19.43 10.23
N SER A 127 -17.76 -20.51 10.80
CA SER A 127 -17.12 -21.82 10.77
C SER A 127 -16.93 -22.34 9.33
N ARG A 128 -15.81 -23.05 9.13
CA ARG A 128 -15.46 -23.69 7.87
C ARG A 128 -14.93 -25.09 8.14
N TYR A 129 -15.38 -26.05 7.34
CA TYR A 129 -14.90 -27.43 7.40
C TYR A 129 -13.44 -27.54 7.00
N LEU A 130 -12.62 -28.11 7.88
CA LEU A 130 -11.21 -28.41 7.61
C LEU A 130 -10.96 -29.91 7.46
N TRP A 131 -11.36 -30.72 8.43
CA TRP A 131 -11.11 -32.15 8.43
C TRP A 131 -12.02 -32.88 9.43
N GLY A 132 -12.15 -34.20 9.31
CA GLY A 132 -12.92 -35.05 10.21
C GLY A 132 -14.22 -35.58 9.59
N ASP A 133 -15.24 -35.80 10.41
CA ASP A 133 -16.56 -36.25 9.96
C ASP A 133 -17.33 -35.09 9.31
N GLN A 134 -17.55 -35.19 8.00
CA GLN A 134 -18.28 -34.19 7.25
C GLN A 134 -19.78 -34.18 7.54
N ALA A 135 -20.38 -35.34 7.87
CA ALA A 135 -21.80 -35.44 8.22
C ALA A 135 -22.07 -34.70 9.53
N LEU A 136 -21.18 -34.85 10.52
CA LEU A 136 -21.27 -34.13 11.79
C LEU A 136 -21.21 -32.60 11.59
N PHE A 137 -20.35 -32.12 10.70
CA PHE A 137 -20.27 -30.69 10.38
C PHE A 137 -21.55 -30.17 9.70
N LEU A 138 -22.12 -30.95 8.77
CA LEU A 138 -23.36 -30.58 8.08
C LEU A 138 -24.57 -30.60 9.04
N GLU A 139 -24.63 -31.57 9.96
CA GLU A 139 -25.62 -31.60 11.04
C GLU A 139 -25.52 -30.33 11.89
N PHE A 140 -24.32 -30.00 12.36
CA PHE A 140 -24.07 -28.78 13.12
C PHE A 140 -24.54 -27.53 12.37
N LYS A 141 -24.20 -27.37 11.09
CA LYS A 141 -24.62 -26.20 10.29
C LYS A 141 -26.14 -26.11 10.17
N THR A 142 -26.81 -27.24 9.96
CA THR A 142 -28.27 -27.31 9.84
C THR A 142 -28.95 -26.94 11.16
N ARG A 143 -28.49 -27.54 12.27
CA ARG A 143 -29.02 -27.27 13.61
C ARG A 143 -28.72 -25.85 14.08
N TYR A 144 -27.55 -25.30 13.75
CA TYR A 144 -27.20 -23.90 14.05
C TYR A 144 -28.16 -22.92 13.37
N ALA A 145 -28.47 -23.14 12.08
CA ALA A 145 -29.42 -22.31 11.36
C ALA A 145 -30.84 -22.38 11.98
N ALA A 146 -31.30 -23.58 12.32
CA ALA A 146 -32.63 -23.80 12.87
C ALA A 146 -32.78 -23.32 14.32
N GLU A 147 -31.78 -23.58 15.17
CA GLU A 147 -31.94 -23.42 16.62
C GLU A 147 -31.20 -22.20 17.19
N VAL A 148 -30.34 -21.53 16.41
CA VAL A 148 -29.61 -20.31 16.83
C VAL A 148 -29.97 -19.12 15.95
N GLN A 149 -29.99 -19.28 14.62
CA GLN A 149 -30.25 -18.15 13.72
C GLN A 149 -31.75 -17.81 13.61
N ALA A 150 -32.60 -18.81 13.38
CA ALA A 150 -34.02 -18.60 13.15
C ALA A 150 -34.68 -17.87 14.34
N GLY A 151 -35.33 -16.73 14.04
CA GLY A 151 -36.05 -15.94 15.05
C GLY A 151 -35.19 -15.04 15.94
N ASN A 152 -33.85 -15.17 15.95
CA ASN A 152 -32.96 -14.44 16.87
C ASN A 152 -32.22 -13.25 16.24
N GLY A 153 -32.66 -12.78 15.07
CA GLY A 153 -31.99 -11.72 14.32
C GLY A 153 -31.84 -10.41 15.09
N ALA A 154 -32.88 -9.99 15.83
CA ALA A 154 -32.87 -8.76 16.63
C ALA A 154 -31.84 -8.81 17.76
N TRP A 155 -31.83 -9.88 18.54
CA TRP A 155 -30.86 -10.11 19.61
C TRP A 155 -29.42 -10.05 19.10
N PHE A 156 -29.13 -10.75 17.99
CA PHE A 156 -27.79 -10.76 17.41
C PHE A 156 -27.40 -9.37 16.89
N ALA A 157 -28.35 -8.65 16.27
CA ALA A 157 -28.12 -7.30 15.78
C ALA A 157 -27.79 -6.32 16.91
N GLU A 158 -28.59 -6.30 17.97
CA GLU A 158 -28.35 -5.46 19.15
C GLU A 158 -26.98 -5.75 19.76
N ALA A 159 -26.65 -7.02 19.97
CA ALA A 159 -25.36 -7.43 20.52
C ALA A 159 -24.18 -6.96 19.65
N LYS A 160 -24.29 -7.06 18.32
CA LYS A 160 -23.25 -6.64 17.38
C LYS A 160 -23.11 -5.12 17.27
N LEU A 161 -24.22 -4.39 17.32
CA LEU A 161 -24.20 -2.93 17.35
C LEU A 161 -23.56 -2.43 18.65
N ALA A 162 -23.89 -3.03 19.80
CA ALA A 162 -23.24 -2.70 21.07
C ALA A 162 -21.74 -3.02 21.07
N GLU A 163 -21.32 -4.15 20.49
CA GLU A 163 -19.90 -4.49 20.32
C GLU A 163 -19.16 -3.46 19.45
N ARG A 164 -19.79 -3.06 18.32
CA ARG A 164 -19.27 -2.01 17.44
C ARG A 164 -19.09 -0.69 18.18
N ASP A 165 -20.10 -0.25 18.92
CA ASP A 165 -20.10 1.05 19.60
C ASP A 165 -19.01 1.09 20.68
N ARG A 166 -18.84 0.02 21.46
CA ARG A 166 -17.73 -0.11 22.42
C ARG A 166 -16.37 -0.06 21.74
N ARG A 167 -16.21 -0.73 20.59
CA ARG A 167 -14.98 -0.68 19.79
C ARG A 167 -14.72 0.73 19.27
N HIS A 168 -15.73 1.40 18.70
CA HIS A 168 -15.61 2.77 18.21
C HIS A 168 -15.25 3.75 19.32
N GLN A 169 -15.76 3.56 20.54
CA GLN A 169 -15.31 4.35 21.69
C GLN A 169 -13.82 4.13 21.96
N ARG A 170 -13.38 2.87 22.05
CA ARG A 170 -11.97 2.53 22.30
C ARG A 170 -10.99 3.03 21.22
N TYR A 171 -11.39 3.00 19.95
CA TYR A 171 -10.51 3.29 18.80
C TYR A 171 -10.82 4.60 18.05
N GLY A 172 -11.92 5.30 18.39
CA GLY A 172 -12.42 6.47 17.68
C GLY A 172 -12.82 7.65 18.57
N GLN A 173 -12.99 7.46 19.88
CA GLN A 173 -13.27 8.54 20.84
C GLN A 173 -12.31 8.42 22.03
N GLY A 174 -11.11 9.01 21.95
CA GLY A 174 -10.28 9.02 23.16
C GLY A 174 -8.84 9.51 23.09
N SER A 175 -8.31 9.86 21.93
CA SER A 175 -6.94 10.35 21.88
C SER A 175 -6.79 11.43 20.83
N ARG A 176 -6.66 12.68 21.31
CA ARG A 176 -6.12 13.81 20.54
C ARG A 176 -4.74 13.47 19.92
N TYR A 177 -4.09 12.40 20.38
CA TYR A 177 -2.75 11.97 20.01
C TYR A 177 -2.74 10.79 19.01
N THR A 178 -3.89 10.26 18.60
CA THR A 178 -3.94 9.25 17.55
C THR A 178 -3.94 9.95 16.19
N LEU A 179 -2.74 10.07 15.61
CA LEU A 179 -2.52 10.74 14.33
C LEU A 179 -2.97 9.87 13.14
N GLU A 180 -2.96 8.55 13.30
CA GLU A 180 -3.21 7.58 12.22
C GLU A 180 -4.35 6.62 12.58
N PRO A 181 -5.28 6.33 11.65
CA PRO A 181 -6.39 5.43 11.91
C PRO A 181 -5.93 3.96 11.92
N ASN A 182 -6.56 3.14 12.76
CA ASN A 182 -6.41 1.69 12.71
C ASN A 182 -7.27 1.12 11.58
N VAL A 183 -6.65 0.52 10.56
CA VAL A 183 -7.35 0.06 9.34
C VAL A 183 -8.35 -1.06 9.60
N LYS A 184 -8.24 -1.74 10.75
CA LYS A 184 -9.09 -2.84 11.16
C LYS A 184 -10.14 -2.41 12.17
N GLU A 185 -9.71 -1.77 13.26
CA GLU A 185 -10.52 -1.54 14.46
C GLU A 185 -11.08 -0.12 14.58
N SER A 186 -10.68 0.85 13.74
CA SER A 186 -11.32 2.17 13.71
C SER A 186 -12.69 2.15 13.04
N LYS A 187 -13.43 3.25 13.19
CA LYS A 187 -14.73 3.46 12.53
C LYS A 187 -14.58 3.46 11.00
N GLY A 188 -15.41 2.67 10.33
CA GLY A 188 -15.32 2.45 8.88
C GLY A 188 -14.19 1.50 8.46
N GLY A 189 -13.47 0.89 9.41
CA GLY A 189 -12.42 -0.08 9.13
C GLY A 189 -12.95 -1.47 8.76
N LEU A 190 -12.02 -2.40 8.54
CA LEU A 190 -12.35 -3.78 8.12
C LEU A 190 -13.36 -4.47 9.05
N ARG A 191 -13.32 -4.20 10.36
CA ARG A 191 -14.25 -4.80 11.32
C ARG A 191 -15.68 -4.33 11.13
N ASP A 192 -15.93 -3.09 10.72
CA ASP A 192 -17.29 -2.62 10.42
C ASP A 192 -17.88 -3.38 9.23
N LEU A 193 -17.07 -3.60 8.20
CA LEU A 193 -17.47 -4.39 7.03
C LEU A 193 -17.77 -5.84 7.42
N HIS A 194 -16.96 -6.45 8.28
CA HIS A 194 -17.24 -7.79 8.81
C HIS A 194 -18.52 -7.83 9.62
N THR A 195 -18.77 -6.85 10.50
CA THR A 195 -20.02 -6.78 11.27
C THR A 195 -21.23 -6.70 10.34
N LEU A 196 -21.19 -5.86 9.30
CA LEU A 196 -22.26 -5.80 8.29
C LEU A 196 -22.49 -7.16 7.61
N PHE A 197 -21.41 -7.84 7.22
CA PHE A 197 -21.50 -9.15 6.59
C PHE A 197 -22.07 -10.22 7.53
N TRP A 198 -21.63 -10.25 8.80
CA TRP A 198 -22.14 -11.18 9.80
C TRP A 198 -23.61 -10.95 10.12
N LEU A 199 -24.06 -9.69 10.20
CA LEU A 199 -25.48 -9.37 10.37
C LEU A 199 -26.30 -9.92 9.20
N GLY A 200 -25.84 -9.68 7.96
CA GLY A 200 -26.48 -10.23 6.77
C GLY A 200 -26.54 -11.76 6.78
N LYS A 201 -25.40 -12.41 7.05
CA LYS A 201 -25.28 -13.87 7.10
C LYS A 201 -26.15 -14.49 8.20
N PHE A 202 -26.23 -13.84 9.37
CA PHE A 202 -27.04 -14.33 10.49
C PHE A 202 -28.54 -14.19 10.20
N ILE A 203 -28.99 -12.99 9.81
CA ILE A 203 -30.41 -12.65 9.63
C ILE A 203 -31.01 -13.32 8.39
N TYR A 204 -30.30 -13.32 7.26
CA TYR A 204 -30.81 -13.84 6.00
C TYR A 204 -30.38 -15.28 5.72
N GLN A 205 -29.57 -15.88 6.59
CA GLN A 205 -29.06 -17.26 6.48
C GLN A 205 -28.36 -17.51 5.13
N VAL A 206 -27.44 -16.62 4.76
CA VAL A 206 -26.67 -16.72 3.51
C VAL A 206 -25.17 -16.71 3.79
N ASP A 207 -24.42 -17.56 3.10
CA ASP A 207 -22.97 -17.65 3.29
C ASP A 207 -22.16 -16.67 2.43
N GLU A 208 -22.79 -16.01 1.44
CA GLU A 208 -22.11 -15.19 0.43
C GLU A 208 -22.82 -13.84 0.21
N ALA A 209 -22.05 -12.81 -0.18
CA ALA A 209 -22.54 -11.43 -0.31
C ALA A 209 -23.47 -11.24 -1.52
N ASP A 210 -23.29 -12.01 -2.58
CA ASP A 210 -24.15 -12.00 -3.77
C ASP A 210 -25.59 -12.46 -3.44
N LYS A 211 -25.73 -13.43 -2.53
CA LYS A 211 -27.03 -13.91 -2.03
C LYS A 211 -27.77 -12.84 -1.23
N LEU A 212 -27.07 -11.89 -0.60
CA LEU A 212 -27.69 -10.73 0.06
C LEU A 212 -28.33 -9.77 -0.96
N VAL A 213 -27.78 -9.66 -2.17
CA VAL A 213 -28.39 -8.88 -3.26
C VAL A 213 -29.70 -9.53 -3.71
N ALA A 214 -29.72 -10.85 -3.86
CA ALA A 214 -30.93 -11.58 -4.22
C ALA A 214 -32.05 -11.47 -3.17
N LYS A 215 -31.68 -11.25 -1.89
CA LYS A 215 -32.60 -11.01 -0.78
C LYS A 215 -33.03 -9.53 -0.63
N GLY A 216 -32.56 -8.64 -1.49
CA GLY A 216 -32.93 -7.21 -1.47
C GLY A 216 -32.26 -6.40 -0.37
N VAL A 217 -31.25 -6.96 0.32
CA VAL A 217 -30.50 -6.28 1.40
C VAL A 217 -29.54 -5.25 0.82
N PHE A 218 -28.98 -5.56 -0.34
CA PHE A 218 -28.13 -4.66 -1.11
C PHE A 218 -28.66 -4.53 -2.53
N THR A 219 -28.54 -3.33 -3.08
CA THR A 219 -28.51 -3.13 -4.52
C THR A 219 -27.20 -3.67 -5.11
N LYS A 220 -27.19 -3.97 -6.42
CA LYS A 220 -25.94 -4.34 -7.13
C LYS A 220 -24.87 -3.25 -7.06
N ALA A 221 -25.26 -1.98 -6.92
CA ALA A 221 -24.32 -0.88 -6.75
C ALA A 221 -23.67 -0.92 -5.36
N GLU A 222 -24.45 -1.07 -4.30
CA GLU A 222 -23.95 -1.15 -2.92
C GLU A 222 -23.05 -2.36 -2.70
N ALA A 223 -23.42 -3.53 -3.23
CA ALA A 223 -22.58 -4.72 -3.15
C ALA A 223 -21.20 -4.50 -3.80
N ARG A 224 -21.15 -3.82 -4.96
CA ARG A 224 -19.87 -3.46 -5.60
C ARG A 224 -19.06 -2.47 -4.78
N THR A 225 -19.70 -1.50 -4.15
CA THR A 225 -19.03 -0.56 -3.23
C THR A 225 -18.47 -1.29 -2.02
N PHE A 226 -19.25 -2.20 -1.44
CA PHE A 226 -18.83 -3.04 -0.31
C PHE A 226 -17.63 -3.93 -0.67
N ASP A 227 -17.67 -4.58 -1.83
CA ASP A 227 -16.56 -5.39 -2.35
C ASP A 227 -15.28 -4.59 -2.55
N LYS A 228 -15.40 -3.38 -3.12
CA LYS A 228 -14.28 -2.45 -3.29
C LYS A 228 -13.70 -2.02 -1.95
N ALA A 229 -14.55 -1.70 -0.98
CA ALA A 229 -14.12 -1.30 0.36
C ALA A 229 -13.38 -2.45 1.07
N LEU A 230 -13.92 -3.67 1.04
CA LEU A 230 -13.25 -4.85 1.59
C LEU A 230 -11.88 -5.06 0.93
N ASP A 231 -11.81 -4.98 -0.40
CA ASP A 231 -10.55 -5.20 -1.10
C ASP A 231 -9.51 -4.12 -0.81
N PHE A 232 -9.94 -2.87 -0.72
CA PHE A 232 -9.11 -1.75 -0.30
C PHE A 232 -8.54 -1.96 1.11
N HIS A 233 -9.38 -2.29 2.10
CA HIS A 233 -8.92 -2.51 3.48
C HIS A 233 -7.98 -3.70 3.60
N TRP A 234 -8.24 -4.80 2.88
CA TRP A 234 -7.34 -5.95 2.85
C TRP A 234 -6.00 -5.62 2.19
N THR A 235 -6.03 -4.90 1.06
CA THR A 235 -4.82 -4.47 0.35
C THR A 235 -3.96 -3.56 1.22
N LEU A 236 -4.59 -2.57 1.85
CA LEU A 236 -3.91 -1.65 2.76
C LEU A 236 -3.27 -2.39 3.95
N ARG A 237 -4.00 -3.34 4.53
CA ARG A 237 -3.52 -4.16 5.63
C ARG A 237 -2.35 -5.06 5.23
N CYS A 238 -2.40 -5.66 4.04
CA CYS A 238 -1.29 -6.44 3.49
C CYS A 238 -0.03 -5.57 3.33
N TRP A 239 -0.15 -4.37 2.75
CA TRP A 239 0.98 -3.44 2.63
C TRP A 239 1.56 -3.04 3.98
N LEU A 240 0.71 -2.68 4.96
CA LEU A 240 1.15 -2.39 6.32
C LEU A 240 1.99 -3.52 6.91
N HIS A 241 1.52 -4.76 6.80
CA HIS A 241 2.21 -5.91 7.38
C HIS A 241 3.53 -6.22 6.66
N TYR A 242 3.56 -6.08 5.34
CA TYR A 242 4.79 -6.31 4.55
C TYR A 242 5.85 -5.22 4.76
N LEU A 243 5.43 -3.96 4.96
CA LEU A 243 6.35 -2.85 5.21
C LEU A 243 6.90 -2.86 6.64
N THR A 244 6.08 -3.22 7.64
CA THR A 244 6.51 -3.26 9.04
C THR A 244 7.16 -4.59 9.46
N GLY A 245 6.96 -5.64 8.65
CA GLY A 245 7.36 -7.02 8.97
C GLY A 245 6.60 -7.61 10.16
N ARG A 246 5.52 -6.95 10.63
CA ARG A 246 4.74 -7.33 11.81
C ARG A 246 3.25 -7.22 11.51
N GLY A 247 2.43 -7.92 12.29
CA GLY A 247 0.97 -7.85 12.20
C GLY A 247 0.41 -6.55 12.77
N GLU A 248 0.89 -5.41 12.27
CA GLU A 248 0.55 -4.07 12.74
C GLU A 248 -0.57 -3.46 11.88
N ASP A 249 -1.69 -3.11 12.52
CA ASP A 249 -2.89 -2.58 11.86
C ASP A 249 -3.01 -1.04 11.96
N VAL A 250 -1.94 -0.37 12.42
CA VAL A 250 -1.79 1.09 12.49
C VAL A 250 -0.48 1.43 11.77
N GLY A 251 -0.46 2.46 10.95
CA GLY A 251 0.77 2.90 10.33
C GLY A 251 0.58 4.01 9.32
N ASP A 252 1.70 4.63 8.98
CA ASP A 252 1.76 5.83 8.14
C ASP A 252 1.19 5.56 6.76
N LEU A 253 -0.08 5.92 6.61
CA LEU A 253 -0.82 5.80 5.36
C LEU A 253 -0.16 6.63 4.27
N THR A 254 0.50 7.74 4.62
CA THR A 254 1.26 8.58 3.68
C THR A 254 2.38 7.77 3.04
N ARG A 255 3.12 6.98 3.81
CA ARG A 255 4.14 6.08 3.26
C ARG A 255 3.54 5.05 2.31
N ILE A 256 2.35 4.54 2.57
CA ILE A 256 1.71 3.52 1.71
C ILE A 256 1.18 4.13 0.41
N PHE A 257 0.47 5.26 0.50
CA PHE A 257 -0.09 5.93 -0.68
C PHE A 257 1.00 6.60 -1.53
N CYS A 258 2.08 7.08 -0.93
CA CYS A 258 3.17 7.73 -1.67
C CYS A 258 4.20 6.73 -2.22
N ALA A 259 4.47 5.61 -1.52
CA ALA A 259 5.49 4.65 -1.96
C ALA A 259 5.27 4.04 -3.36
N GLN A 260 4.07 4.17 -3.94
CA GLN A 260 3.73 3.60 -5.25
C GLN A 260 3.34 4.62 -6.33
N ILE A 261 3.34 5.92 -6.04
CA ILE A 261 3.03 6.91 -7.07
C ILE A 261 4.34 7.34 -7.72
N GLU A 262 4.60 6.86 -8.93
CA GLU A 262 5.65 7.39 -9.78
C GLU A 262 5.06 8.47 -10.70
N VAL A 263 5.53 9.71 -10.56
CA VAL A 263 5.16 10.81 -11.47
C VAL A 263 6.32 11.05 -12.41
N GLY A 264 6.07 10.86 -13.70
CA GLY A 264 7.09 11.07 -14.73
C GLY A 264 8.36 10.26 -14.48
N GLY A 265 8.27 9.06 -13.90
CA GLY A 265 9.38 8.14 -13.59
C GLY A 265 10.21 8.50 -12.35
N PHE A 266 9.73 9.42 -11.50
CA PHE A 266 10.29 9.76 -10.20
C PHE A 266 9.35 9.33 -9.08
N LYS A 267 9.90 8.94 -7.94
CA LYS A 267 9.10 8.52 -6.79
C LYS A 267 8.45 9.74 -6.15
N LEU A 268 7.17 9.68 -5.83
CA LEU A 268 6.49 10.71 -5.07
C LEU A 268 6.54 10.37 -3.57
N GLU A 269 6.99 11.30 -2.74
CA GLU A 269 6.99 11.21 -1.28
C GLU A 269 6.21 12.39 -0.72
N GLY A 270 4.93 12.18 -0.40
CA GLY A 270 3.99 13.27 -0.10
C GLY A 270 3.63 14.05 -1.36
N ASP A 271 3.90 15.36 -1.33
CA ASP A 271 3.81 16.30 -2.45
C ASP A 271 5.17 16.57 -3.13
N ARG A 272 6.19 15.76 -2.81
CA ARG A 272 7.58 15.98 -3.23
C ARG A 272 8.13 14.87 -4.09
N LEU A 273 8.80 15.22 -5.19
CA LEU A 273 9.55 14.29 -6.01
C LEU A 273 10.85 13.86 -5.34
N SER A 274 11.14 12.55 -5.41
CA SER A 274 12.26 11.89 -4.77
C SER A 274 12.88 10.83 -5.69
N VAL A 275 14.12 10.44 -5.39
CA VAL A 275 14.88 9.40 -6.10
C VAL A 275 15.45 8.39 -5.10
N LYS A 276 15.62 7.13 -5.51
CA LYS A 276 16.10 6.06 -4.61
C LYS A 276 17.51 6.29 -4.06
N GLY A 277 18.38 6.96 -4.81
CA GLY A 277 19.76 7.22 -4.42
C GLY A 277 20.57 7.91 -5.54
N PRO A 278 21.82 8.33 -5.27
CA PRO A 278 22.66 9.03 -6.24
C PRO A 278 22.99 8.17 -7.49
N GLU A 279 22.93 6.84 -7.36
CA GLU A 279 23.11 5.90 -8.47
C GLU A 279 22.09 6.10 -9.61
N HIS A 280 20.91 6.65 -9.29
CA HIS A 280 19.90 6.98 -10.29
C HIS A 280 20.44 7.94 -11.35
N PHE A 281 21.12 9.02 -10.92
CA PHE A 281 21.67 10.03 -11.83
C PHE A 281 22.90 9.51 -12.58
N ALA A 282 23.67 8.59 -11.99
CA ALA A 282 24.76 7.93 -12.68
C ALA A 282 24.25 7.05 -13.85
N ALA A 283 23.13 6.36 -13.67
CA ALA A 283 22.49 5.57 -14.72
C ALA A 283 21.78 6.44 -15.77
N LYS A 284 21.15 7.55 -15.35
CA LYS A 284 20.40 8.45 -16.22
C LYS A 284 20.77 9.92 -15.96
N PRO A 285 21.87 10.43 -16.56
CA PRO A 285 22.33 11.80 -16.32
C PRO A 285 21.33 12.89 -16.73
N VAL A 286 20.46 12.63 -17.73
CA VAL A 286 19.41 13.56 -18.17
C VAL A 286 18.38 13.83 -17.06
N ASP A 287 18.24 12.90 -16.10
CA ASP A 287 17.27 13.03 -15.01
C ASP A 287 17.65 14.10 -13.99
N LEU A 288 18.91 14.58 -14.02
CA LEU A 288 19.33 15.80 -13.31
C LEU A 288 18.50 17.01 -13.71
N LEU A 289 18.11 17.14 -14.99
CA LEU A 289 17.25 18.21 -15.49
C LEU A 289 15.77 17.80 -15.42
N ARG A 290 15.47 16.54 -15.75
CA ARG A 290 14.08 16.05 -15.85
C ARG A 290 13.33 16.12 -14.52
N ILE A 291 14.00 15.97 -13.38
CA ILE A 291 13.36 16.09 -12.07
C ILE A 291 12.74 17.49 -11.84
N PHE A 292 13.41 18.56 -12.30
CA PHE A 292 12.90 19.94 -12.21
C PHE A 292 11.78 20.19 -13.23
N GLN A 293 11.90 19.62 -14.43
CA GLN A 293 10.84 19.67 -15.43
C GLN A 293 9.55 19.02 -14.94
N VAL A 294 9.64 17.81 -14.38
CA VAL A 294 8.47 17.07 -13.88
C VAL A 294 7.88 17.78 -12.67
N ALA A 295 8.73 18.30 -11.76
CA ALA A 295 8.29 19.13 -10.65
C ALA A 295 7.47 20.33 -11.14
N GLN A 296 8.02 21.10 -12.08
CA GLN A 296 7.34 22.26 -12.66
C GLN A 296 6.05 21.86 -13.37
N ALA A 297 6.06 20.85 -14.25
CA ALA A 297 4.91 20.45 -15.05
C ALA A 297 3.72 19.98 -14.20
N HIS A 298 3.99 19.38 -13.05
CA HIS A 298 2.99 18.80 -12.15
C HIS A 298 2.70 19.64 -10.90
N ASP A 299 3.34 20.80 -10.72
CA ASP A 299 3.19 21.64 -9.51
C ASP A 299 3.67 20.97 -8.22
N LEU A 300 4.75 20.19 -8.33
CA LEU A 300 5.27 19.41 -7.22
C LEU A 300 6.55 20.03 -6.70
N ASP A 301 6.80 19.85 -5.40
CA ASP A 301 8.08 20.19 -4.79
C ASP A 301 9.11 19.08 -5.03
N ILE A 302 10.39 19.37 -4.78
CA ILE A 302 11.46 18.37 -4.83
C ILE A 302 11.91 18.11 -3.39
N HIS A 303 12.04 16.84 -3.03
CA HIS A 303 12.46 16.46 -1.70
C HIS A 303 13.89 16.98 -1.42
N PRO A 304 14.20 17.53 -0.22
CA PRO A 304 15.53 18.06 0.10
C PRO A 304 16.66 17.06 -0.13
N ASP A 305 16.41 15.77 0.13
CA ASP A 305 17.37 14.71 -0.18
C ASP A 305 17.62 14.58 -1.69
N ALA A 306 16.57 14.60 -2.52
CA ALA A 306 16.76 14.56 -3.96
C ALA A 306 17.59 15.76 -4.47
N LEU A 307 17.37 16.96 -3.93
CA LEU A 307 18.19 18.15 -4.23
C LEU A 307 19.65 17.95 -3.79
N ARG A 308 19.89 17.44 -2.57
CA ARG A 308 21.25 17.13 -2.11
C ARG A 308 21.92 16.11 -3.05
N TRP A 309 21.19 15.14 -3.59
CA TRP A 309 21.75 14.09 -4.45
C TRP A 309 22.08 14.66 -5.84
N VAL A 310 21.27 15.61 -6.34
CA VAL A 310 21.58 16.42 -7.51
C VAL A 310 22.90 17.17 -7.29
N SER A 311 23.04 17.90 -6.18
CA SER A 311 24.26 18.65 -5.86
C SER A 311 25.51 17.75 -5.75
N GLN A 312 25.37 16.53 -5.20
CA GLN A 312 26.46 15.54 -5.16
C GLN A 312 26.81 14.95 -6.53
N SER A 313 25.87 15.00 -7.47
CA SER A 313 25.99 14.41 -8.81
C SER A 313 26.39 15.42 -9.90
N LEU A 314 26.65 16.69 -9.54
CA LEU A 314 26.99 17.75 -10.49
C LEU A 314 28.21 17.46 -11.36
N LYS A 315 29.12 16.58 -10.91
CA LYS A 315 30.27 16.11 -11.71
C LYS A 315 29.87 15.38 -12.99
N LEU A 316 28.63 14.88 -13.07
CA LEU A 316 28.07 14.23 -14.26
C LEU A 316 27.65 15.24 -15.34
N VAL A 317 27.59 16.54 -15.00
CA VAL A 317 27.31 17.63 -15.94
C VAL A 317 28.59 18.02 -16.68
N ASP A 318 29.00 17.16 -17.60
CA ASP A 318 30.20 17.31 -18.40
C ASP A 318 29.90 17.92 -19.80
N LYS A 319 30.89 17.94 -20.69
CA LYS A 319 30.71 18.42 -22.08
C LYS A 319 29.74 17.53 -22.87
N LYS A 320 29.66 16.24 -22.54
CA LYS A 320 28.80 15.27 -23.24
C LYS A 320 27.34 15.51 -22.88
N LEU A 321 27.02 15.69 -21.59
CA LEU A 321 25.65 15.98 -21.16
C LEU A 321 25.15 17.32 -21.72
N ARG A 322 26.00 18.36 -21.74
CA ARG A 322 25.66 19.66 -22.33
C ARG A 322 25.44 19.62 -23.85
N ALA A 323 26.06 18.65 -24.54
CA ALA A 323 25.84 18.43 -25.97
C ALA A 323 24.68 17.45 -26.26
N ASP A 324 24.07 16.81 -25.24
CA ASP A 324 22.95 15.89 -25.43
C ASP A 324 21.69 16.68 -25.82
N GLY A 325 21.15 16.39 -27.00
CA GLY A 325 19.94 17.03 -27.51
C GLY A 325 18.73 16.86 -26.61
N ARG A 326 18.63 15.74 -25.86
CA ARG A 326 17.54 15.50 -24.92
C ARG A 326 17.65 16.39 -23.69
N ALA A 327 18.86 16.58 -23.16
CA ALA A 327 19.11 17.45 -22.02
C ALA A 327 18.79 18.92 -22.38
N ASN A 328 19.22 19.36 -23.57
CA ASN A 328 18.90 20.69 -24.08
C ASN A 328 17.40 20.88 -24.31
N GLN A 329 16.70 19.85 -24.81
CA GLN A 329 15.25 19.89 -24.96
C GLN A 329 14.54 20.04 -23.60
N VAL A 330 14.92 19.25 -22.60
CA VAL A 330 14.35 19.33 -21.25
C VAL A 330 14.57 20.72 -20.65
N PHE A 331 15.77 21.27 -20.79
CA PHE A 331 16.06 22.64 -20.33
C PHE A 331 15.19 23.68 -21.01
N LEU A 332 15.04 23.61 -22.34
CA LEU A 332 14.16 24.51 -23.07
C LEU A 332 12.69 24.35 -22.67
N GLU A 333 12.24 23.14 -22.34
CA GLU A 333 10.90 22.88 -21.85
C GLU A 333 10.67 23.47 -20.44
N ILE A 334 11.69 23.49 -19.58
CA ILE A 334 11.63 24.18 -18.28
C ILE A 334 11.52 25.69 -18.48
N LEU A 335 12.44 26.25 -19.28
CA LEU A 335 12.52 27.68 -19.56
C LEU A 335 11.25 28.20 -20.23
N THR A 336 10.71 27.43 -21.16
CA THR A 336 9.47 27.73 -21.87
C THR A 336 8.27 26.98 -21.29
N GLY A 337 8.30 26.67 -19.99
CA GLY A 337 7.16 26.09 -19.29
C GLY A 337 5.91 26.97 -19.38
N LYS A 338 4.72 26.35 -19.34
CA LYS A 338 3.44 27.08 -19.17
C LYS A 338 3.21 27.49 -17.72
N ARG A 339 3.80 26.76 -16.78
CA ARG A 339 3.82 27.05 -15.34
C ARG A 339 5.06 27.85 -15.00
N ASP A 340 5.18 28.30 -13.75
CA ASP A 340 6.21 29.22 -13.28
C ASP A 340 7.65 28.75 -13.59
N PRO A 341 8.36 29.38 -14.56
CA PRO A 341 9.74 29.05 -14.89
C PRO A 341 10.75 29.66 -13.90
N GLU A 342 10.40 30.74 -13.20
CA GLU A 342 11.31 31.40 -12.27
C GLU A 342 11.64 30.46 -11.10
N THR A 343 10.60 29.91 -10.45
CA THR A 343 10.79 29.02 -9.31
C THR A 343 11.58 27.77 -9.69
N ALA A 344 11.35 27.20 -10.87
CA ALA A 344 12.08 26.04 -11.34
C ALA A 344 13.57 26.35 -11.57
N LEU A 345 13.88 27.44 -12.27
CA LEU A 345 15.26 27.85 -12.56
C LEU A 345 16.01 28.29 -11.29
N ARG A 346 15.33 28.96 -10.36
CA ARG A 346 15.86 29.33 -9.03
C ARG A 346 16.29 28.10 -8.23
N ARG A 347 15.43 27.08 -8.14
CA ARG A 347 15.78 25.81 -7.48
C ARG A 347 16.94 25.09 -8.18
N MET A 348 17.00 25.15 -9.51
CA MET A 348 18.16 24.62 -10.26
C MET A 348 19.45 25.40 -9.97
N ASN A 349 19.37 26.71 -9.76
CA ASN A 349 20.50 27.56 -9.40
C ASN A 349 21.00 27.25 -7.99
N GLU A 350 20.08 27.18 -7.01
CA GLU A 350 20.36 26.83 -5.62
C GLU A 350 21.00 25.43 -5.49
N ALA A 351 20.57 24.47 -6.32
CA ALA A 351 21.18 23.15 -6.37
C ALA A 351 22.57 23.13 -7.03
N GLY A 352 23.01 24.24 -7.64
CA GLY A 352 24.26 24.38 -8.40
C GLY A 352 24.21 23.78 -9.81
N LEU A 353 23.04 23.26 -10.23
CA LEU A 353 22.85 22.61 -11.51
C LEU A 353 22.88 23.59 -12.67
N LEU A 354 22.20 24.74 -12.53
CA LEU A 354 22.03 25.70 -13.60
C LEU A 354 23.38 26.28 -14.08
N GLY A 355 24.22 26.75 -13.16
CA GLY A 355 25.55 27.27 -13.48
C GLY A 355 26.53 26.22 -14.04
N ARG A 356 26.35 24.94 -13.69
CA ARG A 356 27.14 23.85 -14.28
C ARG A 356 26.67 23.49 -15.69
N PHE A 357 25.37 23.55 -15.94
CA PHE A 357 24.78 23.26 -17.25
C PHE A 357 25.01 24.39 -18.25
N LEU A 358 24.92 25.66 -17.80
CA LEU A 358 25.20 26.88 -18.57
C LEU A 358 26.45 27.59 -18.01
N PRO A 359 27.66 27.31 -18.52
CA PRO A 359 28.89 27.85 -17.96
C PRO A 359 28.97 29.38 -17.96
N ASP A 360 28.42 30.04 -18.98
CA ASP A 360 28.43 31.50 -19.07
C ASP A 360 27.53 32.12 -17.99
N PHE A 361 26.36 31.53 -17.73
CA PHE A 361 25.54 31.87 -16.56
C PHE A 361 26.27 31.54 -15.26
N GLY A 362 26.95 30.40 -15.18
CA GLY A 362 27.74 29.99 -14.02
C GLY A 362 28.85 30.98 -13.63
N ARG A 363 29.38 31.77 -14.58
CA ARG A 363 30.32 32.87 -14.29
C ARG A 363 29.65 34.09 -13.67
N ALA A 364 28.34 34.25 -13.89
CA ALA A 364 27.54 35.36 -13.38
C ALA A 364 26.87 35.07 -12.03
N VAL A 365 26.87 33.82 -11.58
CA VAL A 365 26.30 33.41 -10.29
C VAL A 365 26.97 34.14 -9.14
N SER A 366 26.14 34.75 -8.26
CA SER A 366 26.60 35.53 -7.10
C SER A 366 27.49 36.74 -7.44
N LEU A 367 27.51 37.21 -8.70
CA LEU A 367 28.15 38.48 -9.03
C LEU A 367 27.29 39.63 -8.54
N MET A 368 27.87 40.46 -7.66
CA MET A 368 27.25 41.67 -7.16
C MET A 368 27.74 42.88 -7.95
N GLN A 369 26.82 43.80 -8.27
CA GLN A 369 27.14 45.11 -8.79
C GLN A 369 26.68 46.17 -7.79
N PHE A 370 27.61 46.92 -7.21
CA PHE A 370 27.27 47.98 -6.27
C PHE A 370 26.85 49.25 -7.02
N ASN A 371 25.54 49.46 -7.19
CA ASN A 371 24.97 50.74 -7.58
C ASN A 371 23.53 50.89 -7.03
N MET A 372 22.96 52.10 -7.11
CA MET A 372 21.62 52.42 -6.56
C MET A 372 20.46 51.57 -7.13
N TYR A 373 20.65 50.88 -8.24
CA TYR A 373 19.59 50.15 -8.95
C TYR A 373 19.68 48.62 -8.79
N HIS A 374 20.79 48.08 -8.27
CA HIS A 374 21.02 46.63 -8.18
C HIS A 374 20.81 46.12 -6.75
N HIS A 375 19.59 45.65 -6.49
CA HIS A 375 19.21 45.04 -5.21
C HIS A 375 19.49 43.53 -5.15
N TYR A 376 19.74 42.90 -6.31
CA TYR A 376 19.98 41.45 -6.47
C TYR A 376 21.32 41.19 -7.18
N THR A 377 21.89 40.00 -6.99
CA THR A 377 23.01 39.51 -7.81
C THR A 377 22.58 39.32 -9.26
N VAL A 378 23.54 39.29 -10.19
CA VAL A 378 23.23 39.21 -11.64
C VAL A 378 22.40 37.98 -12.00
N ASP A 379 22.70 36.82 -11.41
CA ASP A 379 21.92 35.59 -11.59
C ASP A 379 20.49 35.74 -11.09
N GLU A 380 20.32 36.23 -9.86
CA GLU A 380 19.01 36.43 -9.23
C GLU A 380 18.15 37.43 -10.00
N HIS A 381 18.76 38.51 -10.47
CA HIS A 381 18.08 39.50 -11.32
C HIS A 381 17.67 38.91 -12.67
N THR A 382 18.51 38.06 -13.27
CA THR A 382 18.21 37.38 -14.54
C THR A 382 17.03 36.42 -14.39
N LEU A 383 17.01 35.63 -13.31
CA LEU A 383 15.90 34.71 -13.01
C LEU A 383 14.59 35.47 -12.74
N PHE A 384 14.67 36.57 -11.99
CA PHE A 384 13.52 37.44 -11.75
C PHE A 384 12.98 38.05 -13.04
N ALA A 385 13.84 38.48 -13.97
CA ALA A 385 13.43 39.01 -15.27
C ALA A 385 12.65 37.97 -16.10
N ILE A 386 13.05 36.70 -16.06
CA ILE A 386 12.30 35.60 -16.69
C ILE A 386 10.91 35.44 -16.06
N GLY A 387 10.80 35.58 -14.73
CA GLY A 387 9.52 35.59 -14.01
C GLY A 387 8.61 36.74 -14.43
N VAL A 388 9.15 37.95 -14.53
CA VAL A 388 8.42 39.14 -15.02
C VAL A 388 7.95 38.93 -16.46
N LEU A 389 8.82 38.45 -17.36
CA LEU A 389 8.45 38.12 -18.74
C LEU A 389 7.29 37.13 -18.80
N HIS A 390 7.34 36.08 -17.96
CA HIS A 390 6.27 35.10 -17.87
C HIS A 390 4.96 35.71 -17.32
N ALA A 391 5.04 36.62 -16.35
CA ALA A 391 3.87 37.31 -15.81
C ALA A 391 3.22 38.25 -16.85
N ILE A 392 4.02 38.95 -17.65
CA ILE A 392 3.57 39.76 -18.80
C ILE A 392 2.85 38.86 -19.82
N GLU A 393 3.46 37.72 -20.19
CA GLU A 393 2.86 36.76 -21.13
C GLU A 393 1.52 36.19 -20.63
N GLN A 394 1.36 36.03 -19.31
CA GLN A 394 0.11 35.55 -18.70
C GLN A 394 -0.92 36.67 -18.49
N GLY A 395 -0.62 37.92 -18.89
CA GLY A 395 -1.50 39.07 -18.71
C GLY A 395 -1.62 39.57 -17.27
N ARG A 396 -0.77 39.10 -16.35
CA ARG A 396 -0.82 39.49 -14.93
C ARG A 396 -0.32 40.91 -14.67
N LEU A 397 0.46 41.48 -15.59
CA LEU A 397 1.07 42.81 -15.49
C LEU A 397 0.53 43.78 -16.55
N GLN A 398 -0.73 43.62 -16.96
CA GLN A 398 -1.33 44.43 -18.02
C GLN A 398 -1.45 45.91 -17.63
N GLU A 399 -1.67 46.21 -16.35
CA GLU A 399 -1.78 47.58 -15.83
C GLU A 399 -0.42 48.27 -15.73
N GLU A 400 0.62 47.58 -15.23
CA GLU A 400 1.96 48.18 -15.11
C GLU A 400 2.73 48.21 -16.45
N ALA A 401 2.49 47.23 -17.33
CA ALA A 401 3.23 47.07 -18.59
C ALA A 401 2.31 46.79 -19.80
N PRO A 402 1.43 47.74 -20.19
CA PRO A 402 0.41 47.54 -21.23
C PRO A 402 1.00 47.31 -22.63
N ILE A 403 2.08 48.03 -22.97
CA ILE A 403 2.76 47.89 -24.27
C ILE A 403 3.43 46.52 -24.36
N ALA A 404 4.17 46.12 -23.33
CA ALA A 404 4.85 44.82 -23.30
C ALA A 404 3.85 43.66 -23.38
N SER A 405 2.75 43.75 -22.64
CA SER A 405 1.65 42.76 -22.67
C SER A 405 0.99 42.63 -24.04
N THR A 406 0.99 43.71 -24.85
CA THR A 406 0.46 43.67 -26.22
C THR A 406 1.47 43.11 -27.23
N VAL A 407 2.76 43.45 -27.05
CA VAL A 407 3.83 43.10 -27.99
C VAL A 407 4.33 41.67 -27.80
N VAL A 408 4.31 41.15 -26.56
CA VAL A 408 4.81 39.80 -26.24
C VAL A 408 4.14 38.72 -27.11
N HIS A 409 2.84 38.87 -27.40
CA HIS A 409 2.08 37.94 -28.24
C HIS A 409 2.32 38.08 -29.75
N LYS A 410 3.01 39.14 -30.19
CA LYS A 410 3.38 39.35 -31.59
C LYS A 410 4.73 38.72 -31.93
N VAL A 411 5.47 38.23 -30.93
CA VAL A 411 6.77 37.59 -31.14
C VAL A 411 6.57 36.21 -31.76
N LEU A 412 7.18 35.99 -32.93
CA LEU A 412 7.01 34.77 -33.72
C LEU A 412 7.57 33.51 -33.04
N ASN A 413 8.63 33.64 -32.24
CA ASN A 413 9.28 32.50 -31.60
C ASN A 413 9.49 32.75 -30.10
N ARG A 414 8.63 32.13 -29.30
CA ARG A 414 8.68 32.18 -27.85
C ARG A 414 10.00 31.66 -27.26
N ARG A 415 10.60 30.62 -27.85
CA ARG A 415 11.89 30.09 -27.36
C ARG A 415 13.01 31.10 -27.51
N VAL A 416 13.02 31.86 -28.61
CA VAL A 416 14.01 32.91 -28.83
C VAL A 416 13.81 34.04 -27.82
N LEU A 417 12.57 34.42 -27.53
CA LEU A 417 12.27 35.46 -26.55
C LEU A 417 12.76 35.14 -25.14
N TYR A 418 12.63 33.89 -24.71
CA TYR A 418 13.08 33.45 -23.38
C TYR A 418 14.59 33.18 -23.30
N LEU A 419 15.27 33.01 -24.44
CA LEU A 419 16.72 32.78 -24.51
C LEU A 419 17.53 34.07 -24.73
N ALA A 420 16.92 35.07 -25.38
CA ALA A 420 17.50 36.39 -25.62
C ALA A 420 17.55 37.20 -24.33
#